data_AF-A0A971IT48-F1
#
_entry.id   AF-A0A971IT48-F1
#
_cell.length_a   1.000
_cell.length_b   1.000
_cell.length_c   1.000
_cell.angle_alpha   90.00
_cell.angle_beta   90.00
_cell.angle_gamma   90.00
#
_symmetry.space_group_name_H-M   'P 1'
#
loop_
_entity.id
_entity.type
_entity.pdbx_description
1 polymer ?
#
loop_
_entity_poly.entity_id
_entity_poly.type
_entity_poly.pdbx_seq_one_letter_code
_entity_poly.pdbx_strand_id
1 'polypeptide(L)'
;MKSRLAYLLISIVISALLLSACAGRNQPGPDQTPEPAETAEPGQSREPAETPDTSPEPSAEPPQDENDADDKKQDDERGAAAELTALLPEREDYEWVYNGFAEYGHELELEKIRKEDGKVIYEAEGEVFDLSAGESDRDFDIKVNYIVTSDSLIQEKKGQMMMDQFDSMVLLKLPLEEGNSWTQTVKGTNGEDVELKCSIEKIEEKNGARAYTVLYQDQNSPYYEKRVIVEGTGVTEFTRLYIAEREGDEDFEISYWLYEEASGYKD
;
A
#
# COMPACT_ATOMS: atom_id res chain seq x y z
N MET A 1 -38.54 -0.04 -33.93
CA MET A 1 -39.69 -0.98 -33.82
C MET A 1 -39.60 -2.00 -34.94
N LYS A 2 -39.42 -3.28 -34.59
CA LYS A 2 -38.99 -4.48 -35.37
C LYS A 2 -37.74 -5.01 -34.66
N SER A 3 -37.63 -6.22 -34.12
CA SER A 3 -38.42 -7.45 -34.19
C SER A 3 -38.14 -8.25 -32.90
N ARG A 4 -39.19 -8.71 -32.22
CA ARG A 4 -39.12 -9.80 -31.23
C ARG A 4 -39.27 -11.10 -32.01
N LEU A 5 -38.33 -12.04 -31.86
CA LEU A 5 -38.49 -13.51 -31.90
C LEU A 5 -37.13 -14.16 -32.22
N ALA A 6 -36.55 -14.86 -31.25
CA ALA A 6 -35.88 -16.15 -31.42
C ALA A 6 -35.20 -16.56 -30.10
N TYR A 7 -35.99 -17.02 -29.15
CA TYR A 7 -35.49 -17.95 -28.13
C TYR A 7 -35.62 -19.36 -28.73
N LEU A 8 -34.50 -20.01 -29.02
CA LEU A 8 -34.48 -21.41 -29.41
C LEU A 8 -33.25 -22.11 -28.81
N LEU A 9 -33.49 -22.65 -27.61
CA LEU A 9 -33.11 -23.99 -27.17
C LEU A 9 -31.87 -24.61 -27.82
N ILE A 10 -30.74 -24.58 -27.09
CA ILE A 10 -29.74 -25.65 -27.18
C ILE A 10 -29.36 -26.06 -25.76
N SER A 11 -30.13 -27.03 -25.23
CA SER A 11 -29.71 -27.89 -24.14
C SER A 11 -29.28 -29.22 -24.78
N ILE A 12 -27.98 -29.51 -24.82
CA ILE A 12 -27.50 -30.87 -25.08
C ILE A 12 -26.65 -31.32 -23.91
N VAL A 13 -27.21 -32.31 -23.25
CA VAL A 13 -26.68 -33.20 -22.23
C VAL A 13 -25.54 -34.04 -22.80
N ILE A 14 -24.38 -34.09 -22.14
CA ILE A 14 -23.51 -35.26 -22.21
C ILE A 14 -23.24 -35.73 -20.78
N SER A 15 -23.69 -36.96 -20.56
CA SER A 15 -23.66 -37.71 -19.31
C SER A 15 -22.27 -38.27 -18.97
N ALA A 16 -21.97 -38.21 -17.68
CA ALA A 16 -21.40 -39.25 -16.82
C ALA A 16 -20.43 -40.30 -17.43
N LEU A 17 -19.23 -40.35 -16.86
CA LEU A 17 -18.47 -41.58 -16.65
C LEU A 17 -18.11 -41.72 -15.16
N LEU A 18 -18.49 -42.88 -14.64
CA LEU A 18 -18.46 -43.31 -13.24
C LEU A 18 -17.23 -44.19 -12.94
N LEU A 19 -16.73 -44.04 -11.70
CA LEU A 19 -16.26 -45.07 -10.74
C LEU A 19 -15.03 -45.95 -11.04
N SER A 20 -14.01 -45.79 -10.19
CA SER A 20 -13.32 -46.83 -9.36
C SER A 20 -12.00 -46.24 -8.85
N ALA A 21 -11.44 -46.56 -7.68
CA ALA A 21 -11.80 -47.40 -6.54
C ALA A 21 -10.79 -47.09 -5.41
N CYS A 22 -11.14 -47.51 -4.21
CA CYS A 22 -10.49 -47.28 -2.93
C CYS A 22 -9.05 -47.77 -2.79
N ALA A 23 -8.32 -47.15 -1.85
CA ALA A 23 -7.67 -47.76 -0.67
C ALA A 23 -6.24 -47.27 -0.43
N GLY A 24 -5.96 -46.83 0.80
CA GLY A 24 -4.59 -46.62 1.26
C GLY A 24 -4.44 -45.74 2.49
N ARG A 25 -4.81 -46.28 3.66
CA ARG A 25 -4.49 -45.75 5.00
C ARG A 25 -2.98 -45.45 5.13
N ASN A 26 -2.62 -44.34 5.77
CA ASN A 26 -1.81 -44.31 7.00
C ASN A 26 -1.57 -42.86 7.47
N GLN A 27 -2.26 -42.47 8.55
CA GLN A 27 -1.83 -41.40 9.45
C GLN A 27 -0.71 -41.91 10.36
N PRO A 28 0.38 -41.16 10.54
CA PRO A 28 1.12 -41.13 11.80
C PRO A 28 0.51 -40.06 12.71
N GLY A 29 0.30 -40.40 13.98
CA GLY A 29 -0.17 -39.50 15.02
C GLY A 29 0.89 -38.47 15.46
N PRO A 30 0.52 -37.58 16.39
CA PRO A 30 1.30 -36.40 16.74
C PRO A 30 2.52 -36.78 17.59
N ASP A 31 3.69 -36.32 17.16
CA ASP A 31 4.91 -36.42 17.95
C ASP A 31 4.94 -35.29 18.99
N GLN A 32 5.37 -35.66 20.19
CA GLN A 32 5.21 -34.89 21.40
C GLN A 32 6.19 -33.72 21.46
N THR A 33 5.66 -32.56 21.83
CA THR A 33 6.40 -31.37 22.26
C THR A 33 7.34 -31.73 23.42
N PRO A 34 8.65 -31.46 23.33
CA PRO A 34 9.51 -31.42 24.51
C PRO A 34 9.39 -30.06 25.21
N GLU A 35 9.18 -30.15 26.51
CA GLU A 35 9.24 -29.11 27.54
C GLU A 35 10.59 -28.35 27.49
N PRO A 36 10.63 -27.00 27.57
CA PRO A 36 11.88 -26.28 27.72
C PRO A 36 12.36 -26.37 29.17
N ALA A 37 13.59 -26.86 29.34
CA ALA A 37 14.31 -26.86 30.60
C ALA A 37 14.68 -25.43 31.03
N GLU A 38 14.40 -25.16 32.30
CA GLU A 38 14.84 -24.03 33.12
C GLU A 38 16.37 -23.99 33.20
N THR A 39 17.01 -22.83 33.01
CA THR A 39 18.36 -22.57 33.52
C THR A 39 18.54 -21.08 33.84
N ALA A 40 19.03 -20.86 35.05
CA ALA A 40 19.14 -19.62 35.78
C ALA A 40 20.25 -18.64 35.33
N GLU A 41 20.16 -17.43 35.89
CA GLU A 41 21.03 -16.25 35.83
C GLU A 41 22.55 -16.49 36.03
N PRO A 42 23.40 -15.48 35.76
CA PRO A 42 23.79 -14.61 36.89
C PRO A 42 24.08 -13.12 36.55
N GLY A 43 23.70 -12.23 37.48
CA GLY A 43 24.71 -11.50 38.27
C GLY A 43 25.22 -10.12 37.81
N GLN A 44 24.67 -9.09 38.46
CA GLN A 44 25.35 -8.01 39.19
C GLN A 44 26.33 -7.00 38.51
N SER A 45 25.91 -5.73 38.62
CA SER A 45 26.60 -4.62 39.31
C SER A 45 27.82 -3.95 38.67
N ARG A 46 27.71 -2.63 38.43
CA ARG A 46 28.39 -1.59 39.24
C ARG A 46 28.06 -0.16 38.77
N GLU A 47 27.48 0.60 39.71
CA GLU A 47 27.69 2.04 39.88
C GLU A 47 29.12 2.27 40.42
N PRO A 48 29.74 3.44 40.20
CA PRO A 48 29.67 4.48 41.24
C PRO A 48 29.64 5.94 40.72
N ALA A 49 29.00 6.79 41.54
CA ALA A 49 29.04 8.24 41.53
C ALA A 49 30.43 8.83 41.88
N GLU A 50 30.69 10.09 41.46
CA GLU A 50 31.22 11.18 42.30
C GLU A 50 31.28 12.53 41.54
N THR A 51 30.53 13.52 42.05
CA THR A 51 30.76 14.99 41.98
C THR A 51 31.77 15.40 43.07
N PRO A 52 32.42 16.60 43.14
CA PRO A 52 31.82 17.92 42.82
C PRO A 52 32.73 19.12 42.43
N ASP A 53 32.05 20.22 42.09
CA ASP A 53 32.32 21.66 42.34
C ASP A 53 33.55 22.38 41.76
N THR A 54 33.32 23.35 40.86
CA THR A 54 33.79 24.74 41.06
C THR A 54 33.08 25.73 40.12
N SER A 55 32.34 26.67 40.72
CA SER A 55 31.91 27.97 40.16
C SER A 55 32.95 29.05 40.50
N PRO A 56 33.21 30.07 39.65
CA PRO A 56 32.43 31.32 39.72
C PRO A 56 32.08 31.97 38.35
N GLU A 57 30.97 32.74 38.39
CA GLU A 57 30.37 33.70 37.43
C GLU A 57 31.32 34.79 36.84
N PRO A 58 30.83 35.77 36.03
CA PRO A 58 29.98 35.71 34.84
C PRO A 58 30.61 36.53 33.67
N SER A 59 30.30 36.22 32.41
CA SER A 59 30.65 37.12 31.31
C SER A 59 29.73 37.01 30.11
N ALA A 60 28.98 38.10 29.90
CA ALA A 60 28.42 38.61 28.66
C ALA A 60 27.57 37.66 27.79
N GLU A 61 26.25 37.90 27.83
CA GLU A 61 25.32 37.60 26.74
C GLU A 61 25.80 38.23 25.42
N PRO A 62 25.89 37.44 24.33
CA PRO A 62 25.65 37.94 22.98
C PRO A 62 24.20 37.67 22.58
N PRO A 63 23.59 38.52 21.74
CA PRO A 63 22.24 38.30 21.26
C PRO A 63 22.21 37.04 20.37
N GLN A 64 21.33 36.09 20.71
CA GLN A 64 20.95 35.03 19.80
C GLN A 64 19.94 35.61 18.82
N ASP A 65 20.41 35.90 17.61
CA ASP A 65 19.53 36.09 16.46
C ASP A 65 18.84 34.75 16.18
N GLU A 66 17.52 34.76 16.37
CA GLU A 66 16.58 33.77 15.86
C GLU A 66 16.67 33.78 14.33
N ASN A 67 17.14 32.69 13.73
CA ASN A 67 16.93 32.41 12.30
C ASN A 67 16.80 30.89 12.08
N ASP A 68 15.82 30.27 12.75
CA ASP A 68 15.32 28.92 12.45
C ASP A 68 14.15 28.98 11.44
N ALA A 69 14.32 29.73 10.35
CA ALA A 69 13.26 29.96 9.36
C ALA A 69 13.69 29.67 7.90
N ASP A 70 14.81 28.98 7.67
CA ASP A 70 15.33 28.77 6.31
C ASP A 70 15.32 27.31 5.81
N ASP A 71 14.96 26.33 6.64
CA ASP A 71 14.97 24.92 6.22
C ASP A 71 13.65 24.43 5.58
N LYS A 72 12.63 25.30 5.47
CA LYS A 72 11.35 24.96 4.82
C LYS A 72 11.15 25.61 3.44
N LYS A 73 12.14 26.34 2.92
CA LYS A 73 12.07 26.97 1.59
C LYS A 73 12.89 26.27 0.52
N GLN A 74 13.70 25.26 0.86
CA GLN A 74 14.51 24.54 -0.14
C GLN A 74 13.76 23.44 -0.90
N ASP A 75 12.62 22.97 -0.40
CA ASP A 75 11.85 21.91 -1.07
C ASP A 75 11.10 22.39 -2.31
N ASP A 76 10.79 23.69 -2.40
CA ASP A 76 9.96 24.28 -3.46
C ASP A 76 10.75 24.58 -4.76
N GLU A 77 12.09 24.59 -4.71
CA GLU A 77 12.94 24.81 -5.90
C GLU A 77 13.53 23.53 -6.51
N ARG A 78 13.49 22.40 -5.78
CA ARG A 78 13.86 21.11 -6.35
C ARG A 78 12.64 20.58 -7.09
N GLY A 79 12.76 20.43 -8.41
CA GLY A 79 11.72 19.76 -9.20
C GLY A 79 11.56 18.28 -8.79
N ALA A 80 10.52 17.64 -9.32
CA ALA A 80 10.18 16.25 -9.06
C ALA A 80 11.39 15.32 -9.16
N ALA A 81 11.55 14.45 -8.16
CA ALA A 81 12.67 13.52 -8.13
C ALA A 81 12.58 12.50 -9.27
N ALA A 82 13.68 12.37 -10.02
CA ALA A 82 13.76 11.42 -11.13
C ALA A 82 13.59 9.96 -10.63
N GLU A 83 14.14 9.64 -9.46
CA GLU A 83 14.03 8.31 -8.84
C GLU A 83 12.59 7.94 -8.52
N LEU A 84 11.79 8.88 -8.01
CA LEU A 84 10.37 8.67 -7.74
C LEU A 84 9.52 8.65 -9.02
N THR A 85 9.90 9.46 -10.02
CA THR A 85 9.25 9.47 -11.33
C THR A 85 9.42 8.11 -12.02
N ALA A 86 10.59 7.48 -11.86
CA ALA A 86 10.89 6.16 -12.41
C ALA A 86 10.06 5.02 -11.79
N LEU A 87 9.29 5.28 -10.73
CA LEU A 87 8.37 4.29 -10.15
C LEU A 87 7.08 4.14 -10.94
N LEU A 88 6.74 5.09 -11.80
CA LEU A 88 5.48 5.11 -12.55
C LEU A 88 5.72 4.88 -14.05
N PRO A 89 4.69 4.49 -14.83
CA PRO A 89 4.79 4.36 -16.28
C PRO A 89 5.27 5.65 -16.96
N GLU A 90 6.04 5.52 -18.04
CA GLU A 90 6.70 6.66 -18.68
C GLU A 90 5.81 7.46 -19.65
N ARG A 91 4.66 6.90 -20.05
CA ARG A 91 3.73 7.53 -21.00
C ARG A 91 2.27 7.26 -20.64
N GLU A 92 1.41 8.18 -21.08
CA GLU A 92 -0.04 7.99 -21.17
C GLU A 92 -0.35 6.72 -21.97
N ASP A 93 -1.55 6.13 -21.82
CA ASP A 93 -1.98 4.84 -22.42
C ASP A 93 -1.55 3.56 -21.69
N TYR A 94 -0.94 3.68 -20.50
CA TYR A 94 -0.72 2.55 -19.62
C TYR A 94 -2.01 2.13 -18.92
N GLU A 95 -2.38 0.86 -18.99
CA GLU A 95 -3.50 0.27 -18.26
C GLU A 95 -3.01 -0.56 -17.07
N TRP A 96 -3.62 -0.35 -15.90
CA TRP A 96 -3.52 -1.26 -14.77
C TRP A 96 -4.82 -2.04 -14.64
N VAL A 97 -4.72 -3.37 -14.59
CA VAL A 97 -5.86 -4.25 -14.29
C VAL A 97 -5.53 -5.00 -13.02
N TYR A 98 -6.37 -4.90 -12.00
CA TYR A 98 -6.16 -5.54 -10.71
C TYR A 98 -7.23 -6.60 -10.41
N ASN A 99 -6.80 -7.68 -9.77
CA ASN A 99 -7.66 -8.72 -9.20
C ASN A 99 -7.46 -8.75 -7.68
N GLY A 100 -8.48 -9.12 -6.91
CA GLY A 100 -8.39 -9.11 -5.46
C GLY A 100 -9.38 -10.01 -4.74
N PHE A 101 -9.38 -9.85 -3.41
CA PHE A 101 -10.19 -10.62 -2.47
C PHE A 101 -11.69 -10.53 -2.78
N ALA A 102 -12.39 -11.65 -2.62
CA ALA A 102 -13.85 -11.76 -2.78
C ALA A 102 -14.38 -11.15 -4.09
N GLU A 103 -13.74 -11.52 -5.21
CA GLU A 103 -14.12 -11.08 -6.57
C GLU A 103 -13.91 -9.58 -6.83
N TYR A 104 -13.24 -8.86 -5.92
CA TYR A 104 -12.81 -7.49 -6.19
C TYR A 104 -11.91 -7.44 -7.43
N GLY A 105 -12.15 -6.47 -8.28
CA GLY A 105 -11.27 -6.11 -9.37
C GLY A 105 -11.55 -4.68 -9.80
N HIS A 106 -10.54 -4.02 -10.35
CA HIS A 106 -10.68 -2.69 -10.91
C HIS A 106 -9.65 -2.47 -12.00
N GLU A 107 -9.93 -1.52 -12.88
CA GLU A 107 -9.01 -1.08 -13.91
C GLU A 107 -8.79 0.43 -13.84
N LEU A 108 -7.62 0.86 -14.32
CA LEU A 108 -7.22 2.26 -14.44
C LEU A 108 -6.48 2.44 -15.76
N GLU A 109 -6.77 3.51 -16.48
CA GLU A 109 -5.99 3.97 -17.63
C GLU A 109 -5.26 5.27 -17.28
N LEU A 110 -3.97 5.34 -17.58
CA LEU A 110 -3.18 6.56 -17.42
C LEU A 110 -3.51 7.54 -18.56
N GLU A 111 -4.43 8.45 -18.26
CA GLU A 111 -4.95 9.43 -19.21
C GLU A 111 -3.98 10.57 -19.47
N LYS A 112 -3.22 10.99 -18.45
CA LYS A 112 -2.43 12.21 -18.55
C LYS A 112 -1.20 12.24 -17.67
N ILE A 113 -0.10 12.76 -18.21
CA ILE A 113 1.10 13.12 -17.44
C ILE A 113 1.39 14.61 -17.63
N ARG A 114 1.41 15.39 -16.54
CA ARG A 114 1.76 16.81 -16.59
C ARG A 114 2.86 17.19 -15.62
N LYS A 115 3.58 18.25 -15.95
CA LYS A 115 4.56 18.91 -15.08
C LYS A 115 4.02 20.28 -14.67
N GLU A 116 3.94 20.53 -13.38
CA GLU A 116 3.37 21.77 -12.83
C GLU A 116 4.01 22.07 -11.47
N ASP A 117 4.46 23.30 -11.25
CA ASP A 117 4.96 23.78 -9.95
C ASP A 117 5.96 22.83 -9.27
N GLY A 118 6.98 22.39 -10.02
CA GLY A 118 8.01 21.47 -9.49
C GLY A 118 7.53 20.03 -9.28
N LYS A 119 6.29 19.69 -9.67
CA LYS A 119 5.70 18.35 -9.53
C LYS A 119 5.51 17.68 -10.89
N VAL A 120 5.41 16.36 -10.87
CA VAL A 120 4.87 15.56 -11.99
C VAL A 120 3.58 14.92 -11.49
N ILE A 121 2.48 15.09 -12.23
CA ILE A 121 1.17 14.57 -11.87
C ILE A 121 0.73 13.59 -12.97
N TYR A 122 0.43 12.36 -12.56
CA TYR A 122 -0.12 11.28 -13.35
C TYR A 122 -1.60 11.16 -13.00
N GLU A 123 -2.49 11.38 -13.95
CA GLU A 123 -3.92 11.25 -13.75
C GLU A 123 -4.41 9.97 -14.41
N ALA A 124 -5.01 9.10 -13.62
CA ALA A 124 -5.62 7.86 -14.08
C ALA A 124 -7.12 7.85 -13.75
N GLU A 125 -7.90 7.29 -14.66
CA GLU A 125 -9.34 7.11 -14.51
C GLU A 125 -9.70 5.65 -14.82
N GLY A 126 -10.80 5.15 -14.25
CA GLY A 126 -11.26 3.80 -14.52
C GLY A 126 -12.45 3.43 -13.64
N GLU A 127 -12.66 2.14 -13.42
CA GLU A 127 -13.80 1.65 -12.65
C GLU A 127 -13.48 0.40 -11.82
N VAL A 128 -14.22 0.22 -10.73
CA VAL A 128 -14.30 -1.06 -10.00
C VAL A 128 -15.32 -1.95 -10.70
N PHE A 129 -15.02 -3.23 -10.89
CA PHE A 129 -15.92 -4.14 -11.62
C PHE A 129 -17.26 -4.33 -10.90
N ASP A 130 -18.36 -4.08 -11.61
CA ASP A 130 -19.71 -4.31 -11.10
C ASP A 130 -20.16 -5.77 -11.29
N LEU A 131 -20.11 -6.53 -10.19
CA LEU A 131 -20.57 -7.93 -10.15
C LEU A 131 -22.09 -8.08 -10.06
N SER A 132 -22.83 -6.99 -9.90
CA SER A 132 -24.30 -7.02 -9.79
C SER A 132 -25.01 -7.18 -11.13
N ALA A 133 -24.26 -7.21 -12.24
CA ALA A 133 -24.82 -7.19 -13.60
C ALA A 133 -25.75 -5.99 -13.85
N GLY A 134 -25.43 -4.83 -13.27
CA GLY A 134 -26.21 -3.59 -13.38
C GLY A 134 -27.42 -3.50 -12.45
N GLU A 135 -27.54 -4.36 -11.44
CA GLU A 135 -28.57 -4.25 -10.40
C GLU A 135 -28.21 -3.23 -9.30
N SER A 136 -26.95 -2.81 -9.23
CA SER A 136 -26.43 -1.82 -8.28
C SER A 136 -26.59 -0.40 -8.81
N ASP A 137 -27.15 0.50 -7.98
CA ASP A 137 -27.19 1.94 -8.24
C ASP A 137 -25.93 2.68 -7.72
N ARG A 138 -24.85 1.95 -7.37
CA ARG A 138 -23.62 2.54 -6.84
C ARG A 138 -22.77 3.15 -7.94
N ASP A 139 -21.95 4.12 -7.56
CA ASP A 139 -20.95 4.72 -8.42
C ASP A 139 -19.65 3.90 -8.34
N PHE A 140 -19.28 3.29 -9.46
CA PHE A 140 -18.07 2.46 -9.60
C PHE A 140 -16.92 3.21 -10.24
N ASP A 141 -17.13 4.46 -10.68
CA ASP A 141 -16.09 5.27 -11.28
C ASP A 141 -15.02 5.59 -10.24
N ILE A 142 -13.75 5.49 -10.66
CA ILE A 142 -12.59 5.81 -9.84
C ILE A 142 -11.65 6.75 -10.57
N LYS A 143 -10.97 7.59 -9.80
CA LYS A 143 -9.91 8.48 -10.27
C LYS A 143 -8.75 8.40 -9.30
N VAL A 144 -7.54 8.24 -9.83
CA VAL A 144 -6.31 8.18 -9.04
C VAL A 144 -5.30 9.16 -9.62
N ASN A 145 -4.80 10.05 -8.79
CA ASN A 145 -3.68 10.91 -9.10
C ASN A 145 -2.43 10.41 -8.38
N TYR A 146 -1.35 10.19 -9.12
CA TYR A 146 -0.02 10.05 -8.53
C TYR A 146 0.74 11.36 -8.69
N ILE A 147 1.19 11.93 -7.58
CA ILE A 147 1.88 13.22 -7.54
C ILE A 147 3.29 13.00 -7.04
N VAL A 148 4.26 13.26 -7.90
CA VAL A 148 5.69 13.18 -7.59
C VAL A 148 6.22 14.57 -7.27
N THR A 149 6.74 14.74 -6.06
CA THR A 149 7.45 15.95 -5.60
C THR A 149 8.96 15.72 -5.62
N SER A 150 9.72 16.67 -5.08
CA SER A 150 11.17 16.56 -4.87
C SER A 150 11.58 15.42 -3.93
N ASP A 151 10.68 14.94 -3.06
CA ASP A 151 10.99 14.01 -1.99
C ASP A 151 9.95 12.90 -1.78
N SER A 152 8.77 12.98 -2.40
CA SER A 152 7.63 12.12 -2.08
C SER A 152 6.86 11.69 -3.33
N LEU A 153 6.36 10.45 -3.32
CA LEU A 153 5.31 9.96 -4.22
C LEU A 153 4.01 9.91 -3.42
N ILE A 154 3.00 10.66 -3.86
CA ILE A 154 1.71 10.81 -3.18
C ILE A 154 0.62 10.19 -4.06
N GLN A 155 -0.32 9.47 -3.47
CA GLN A 155 -1.55 9.03 -4.12
C GLN A 155 -2.72 9.87 -3.60
N GLU A 156 -3.54 10.38 -4.49
CA GLU A 156 -4.88 10.91 -4.19
C GLU A 156 -5.90 10.10 -4.97
N LYS A 157 -6.99 9.66 -4.35
CA LYS A 157 -8.06 8.93 -5.02
C LYS A 157 -9.43 9.55 -4.80
N LYS A 158 -10.33 9.24 -5.73
CA LYS A 158 -11.78 9.38 -5.60
C LYS A 158 -12.42 8.11 -6.11
N GLY A 159 -13.42 7.60 -5.39
CA GLY A 159 -14.12 6.37 -5.76
C GLY A 159 -14.60 5.64 -4.51
N GLN A 160 -15.91 5.45 -4.41
CA GLN A 160 -16.53 4.85 -3.21
C GLN A 160 -16.27 3.35 -3.08
N MET A 161 -15.99 2.71 -4.21
CA MET A 161 -15.91 1.25 -4.31
C MET A 161 -14.47 0.73 -4.25
N MET A 162 -13.45 1.59 -4.21
CA MET A 162 -12.06 1.15 -4.08
C MET A 162 -11.80 0.49 -2.72
N MET A 163 -10.96 -0.55 -2.72
CA MET A 163 -10.55 -1.25 -1.50
C MET A 163 -9.66 -0.42 -0.57
N ASP A 164 -8.92 0.54 -1.14
CA ASP A 164 -8.08 1.52 -0.45
C ASP A 164 -8.87 2.35 0.58
N GLN A 165 -8.37 2.46 1.81
CA GLN A 165 -9.07 3.15 2.89
C GLN A 165 -8.88 4.67 2.86
N PHE A 166 -7.69 5.15 2.48
CA PHE A 166 -7.34 6.56 2.55
C PHE A 166 -7.45 7.24 1.18
N ASP A 167 -8.10 8.40 1.12
CA ASP A 167 -8.25 9.16 -0.12
C ASP A 167 -6.99 9.93 -0.51
N SER A 168 -6.07 10.18 0.43
CA SER A 168 -4.80 10.84 0.16
C SER A 168 -3.73 10.33 1.12
N MET A 169 -2.58 9.91 0.60
CA MET A 169 -1.45 9.46 1.39
C MET A 169 -0.13 9.53 0.62
N VAL A 170 0.97 9.68 1.34
CA VAL A 170 2.32 9.50 0.81
C VAL A 170 2.61 8.00 0.70
N LEU A 171 2.90 7.53 -0.51
CA LEU A 171 3.26 6.14 -0.78
C LEU A 171 4.73 5.86 -0.48
N LEU A 172 5.63 6.73 -0.93
CA LEU A 172 7.08 6.60 -0.76
C LEU A 172 7.71 7.96 -0.49
N LYS A 173 8.77 7.97 0.32
CA LYS A 173 9.65 9.13 0.52
C LYS A 173 11.11 8.76 0.23
N LEU A 174 11.87 9.72 -0.27
CA LEU A 174 13.32 9.59 -0.38
C LEU A 174 13.98 9.57 1.02
N PRO A 175 15.16 8.93 1.16
CA PRO A 175 15.83 8.07 0.16
C PRO A 175 15.10 6.73 -0.05
N LEU A 176 15.20 6.16 -1.25
CA LEU A 176 14.62 4.85 -1.58
C LEU A 176 15.52 3.70 -1.10
N GLU A 177 15.63 3.57 0.22
CA GLU A 177 16.50 2.61 0.91
C GLU A 177 15.71 1.78 1.94
N GLU A 178 16.08 0.51 2.12
CA GLU A 178 15.49 -0.34 3.16
C GLU A 178 15.66 0.28 4.55
N GLY A 179 14.61 0.24 5.35
CA GLY A 179 14.57 0.84 6.68
C GLY A 179 14.31 2.34 6.69
N ASN A 180 14.27 3.03 5.54
CA ASN A 180 13.79 4.41 5.51
C ASN A 180 12.35 4.46 6.04
N SER A 181 12.06 5.42 6.93
CA SER A 181 10.78 5.51 7.63
C SER A 181 10.35 6.94 7.83
N TRP A 182 9.04 7.15 7.88
CA TRP A 182 8.42 8.45 8.12
C TRP A 182 7.10 8.29 8.85
N THR A 183 6.57 9.39 9.39
CA THR A 183 5.19 9.44 9.87
C THR A 183 4.36 10.33 8.95
N GLN A 184 3.07 10.04 8.87
CA GLN A 184 2.12 10.88 8.16
C GLN A 184 0.76 10.86 8.85
N THR A 185 0.02 11.95 8.72
CA THR A 185 -1.37 12.04 9.16
C THR A 185 -2.27 11.99 7.93
N VAL A 186 -3.19 11.04 7.90
CA VAL A 186 -4.17 10.87 6.82
C VAL A 186 -5.58 10.99 7.38
N LYS A 187 -6.56 11.22 6.50
CA LYS A 187 -7.98 11.24 6.86
C LYS A 187 -8.57 9.84 6.71
N GLY A 188 -9.10 9.30 7.81
CA GLY A 188 -9.87 8.07 7.81
C GLY A 188 -11.27 8.25 7.20
N THR A 189 -12.02 7.16 7.09
CA THR A 189 -13.33 7.12 6.42
C THR A 189 -14.37 8.04 7.06
N ASN A 190 -14.25 8.36 8.36
CA ASN A 190 -15.16 9.27 9.06
C ASN A 190 -14.58 10.69 9.23
N GLY A 191 -13.45 10.98 8.58
CA GLY A 191 -12.76 12.28 8.62
C GLY A 191 -11.84 12.50 9.83
N GLU A 192 -11.69 11.48 10.68
CA GLU A 192 -10.72 11.45 11.77
C GLU A 192 -9.27 11.49 11.24
N ASP A 193 -8.37 12.04 12.06
CA ASP A 193 -6.94 11.98 11.80
C ASP A 193 -6.40 10.62 12.24
N VAL A 194 -5.73 9.93 11.32
CA VAL A 194 -5.03 8.67 11.58
C VAL A 194 -3.53 8.92 11.41
N GLU A 195 -2.75 8.62 12.44
CA GLU A 195 -1.29 8.71 12.40
C GLU A 195 -0.68 7.38 11.97
N LEU A 196 -0.04 7.37 10.81
CA LEU A 196 0.61 6.21 10.24
C LEU A 196 2.12 6.29 10.44
N LYS A 197 2.72 5.23 10.98
CA LYS A 197 4.16 4.98 10.91
C LYS A 197 4.45 4.16 9.66
N CYS A 198 5.28 4.69 8.79
CA CYS A 198 5.53 4.13 7.47
C CYS A 198 7.00 3.73 7.31
N SER A 199 7.27 2.66 6.57
CA SER A 199 8.65 2.23 6.29
C SER A 199 8.79 1.41 5.03
N ILE A 200 9.92 1.57 4.34
CA ILE A 200 10.36 0.64 3.28
C ILE A 200 10.93 -0.61 3.97
N GLU A 201 10.18 -1.70 3.97
CA GLU A 201 10.57 -2.94 4.66
C GLU A 201 11.55 -3.78 3.85
N LYS A 202 11.44 -3.73 2.51
CA LYS A 202 12.19 -4.59 1.61
C LYS A 202 12.37 -3.93 0.24
N ILE A 203 13.53 -4.11 -0.36
CA ILE A 203 13.82 -3.79 -1.75
C ILE A 203 14.36 -5.04 -2.43
N GLU A 204 13.72 -5.46 -3.52
CA GLU A 204 14.16 -6.62 -4.29
C GLU A 204 14.12 -6.36 -5.79
N GLU A 205 14.81 -7.18 -6.57
CA GLU A 205 14.77 -7.11 -8.04
C GLU A 205 13.76 -8.12 -8.58
N LYS A 206 12.75 -7.64 -9.33
CA LYS A 206 11.73 -8.46 -9.99
C LYS A 206 11.76 -8.11 -11.48
N ASN A 207 12.07 -9.10 -12.32
CA ASN A 207 12.10 -8.95 -13.80
C ASN A 207 13.00 -7.79 -14.30
N GLY A 208 14.10 -7.50 -13.59
CA GLY A 208 15.03 -6.42 -13.96
C GLY A 208 14.63 -5.02 -13.49
N ALA A 209 13.57 -4.90 -12.69
CA ALA A 209 13.10 -3.67 -12.06
C ALA A 209 13.17 -3.80 -10.52
N ARG A 210 13.41 -2.70 -9.80
CA ARG A 210 13.32 -2.73 -8.33
C ARG A 210 11.86 -2.71 -7.88
N ALA A 211 11.57 -3.54 -6.88
CA ALA A 211 10.30 -3.64 -6.19
C ALA A 211 10.48 -3.23 -4.72
N TYR A 212 9.61 -2.36 -4.24
CA TYR A 212 9.64 -1.77 -2.90
C TYR A 212 8.43 -2.26 -2.11
N THR A 213 8.65 -3.03 -1.05
CA THR A 213 7.60 -3.35 -0.07
C THR A 213 7.54 -2.25 0.98
N VAL A 214 6.41 -1.57 1.08
CA VAL A 214 6.17 -0.46 2.02
C VAL A 214 5.06 -0.84 2.99
N LEU A 215 5.32 -0.65 4.28
CA LEU A 215 4.34 -0.82 5.36
C LEU A 215 3.83 0.55 5.81
N TYR A 216 2.53 0.65 6.09
CA TYR A 216 1.86 1.80 6.70
C TYR A 216 1.06 1.29 7.91
N GLN A 217 1.55 1.51 9.12
CA GLN A 217 0.96 1.00 10.36
C GLN A 217 0.29 2.13 11.12
N ASP A 218 -1.00 1.98 11.47
CA ASP A 218 -1.66 2.87 12.42
C ASP A 218 -0.99 2.74 13.80
N GLN A 219 -0.65 3.86 14.43
CA GLN A 219 -0.02 3.88 15.74
C GLN A 219 -1.00 3.60 16.89
N ASN A 220 -2.31 3.76 16.65
CA ASN A 220 -3.34 3.68 17.68
C ASN A 220 -4.23 2.44 17.56
N SER A 221 -4.02 1.61 16.54
CA SER A 221 -4.81 0.41 16.27
C SER A 221 -3.95 -0.68 15.60
N PRO A 222 -4.42 -1.93 15.52
CA PRO A 222 -3.70 -2.97 14.78
C PRO A 222 -3.76 -2.79 13.25
N TYR A 223 -4.55 -1.82 12.75
CA TYR A 223 -4.71 -1.59 11.32
C TYR A 223 -3.38 -1.31 10.62
N TYR A 224 -3.21 -1.89 9.44
CA TYR A 224 -2.08 -1.60 8.58
C TYR A 224 -2.45 -1.75 7.09
N GLU A 225 -1.71 -1.05 6.24
CA GLU A 225 -1.63 -1.30 4.81
C GLU A 225 -0.21 -1.72 4.43
N LYS A 226 -0.08 -2.56 3.42
CA LYS A 226 1.18 -2.93 2.78
C LYS A 226 1.04 -2.79 1.29
N ARG A 227 2.02 -2.18 0.64
CA ARG A 227 2.06 -2.03 -0.83
C ARG A 227 3.37 -2.56 -1.38
N VAL A 228 3.32 -3.17 -2.56
CA VAL A 228 4.51 -3.42 -3.39
C VAL A 228 4.45 -2.44 -4.55
N ILE A 229 5.53 -1.65 -4.72
CA ILE A 229 5.64 -0.65 -5.78
C ILE A 229 6.83 -1.04 -6.67
N VAL A 230 6.63 -1.19 -7.97
CA VAL A 230 7.65 -1.64 -8.93
C VAL A 230 8.03 -0.52 -9.89
N GLU A 231 9.32 -0.34 -10.14
CA GLU A 231 9.84 0.61 -11.11
C GLU A 231 9.16 0.46 -12.49
N GLY A 232 8.78 1.59 -13.08
CA GLY A 232 8.08 1.68 -14.37
C GLY A 232 6.63 1.19 -14.37
N THR A 233 6.10 0.73 -13.24
CA THR A 233 4.77 0.12 -13.14
C THR A 233 3.88 0.82 -12.12
N GLY A 234 4.41 1.19 -10.95
CA GLY A 234 3.63 1.74 -9.85
C GLY A 234 3.23 0.66 -8.84
N VAL A 235 2.07 0.79 -8.22
CA VAL A 235 1.58 -0.18 -7.23
C VAL A 235 1.26 -1.50 -7.95
N THR A 236 1.82 -2.61 -7.51
CA THR A 236 1.53 -3.94 -8.07
C THR A 236 0.82 -4.86 -7.10
N GLU A 237 0.95 -4.61 -5.79
CA GLU A 237 0.26 -5.37 -4.75
C GLU A 237 -0.18 -4.42 -3.65
N PHE A 238 -1.35 -4.70 -3.08
CA PHE A 238 -1.91 -4.01 -1.93
C PHE A 238 -2.51 -5.05 -0.99
N THR A 239 -2.22 -4.92 0.29
CA THR A 239 -2.85 -5.69 1.37
C THR A 239 -3.21 -4.75 2.50
N ARG A 240 -4.37 -4.96 3.13
CA ARG A 240 -4.70 -4.30 4.39
C ARG A 240 -5.36 -5.25 5.36
N LEU A 241 -5.27 -4.92 6.65
CA LEU A 241 -6.05 -5.59 7.67
C LEU A 241 -7.50 -5.09 7.63
N TYR A 242 -8.45 -6.00 7.43
CA TYR A 242 -9.86 -5.75 7.65
C TYR A 242 -10.18 -6.01 9.13
N ILE A 243 -10.58 -4.96 9.84
CA ILE A 243 -10.99 -5.04 11.24
C ILE A 243 -12.47 -5.42 11.30
N ALA A 244 -12.77 -6.56 11.92
CA ALA A 244 -14.14 -7.02 12.00
C ALA A 244 -14.96 -6.16 12.99
N GLU A 245 -16.13 -5.69 12.55
CA GLU A 245 -16.98 -4.81 13.38
C GLU A 245 -17.81 -5.58 14.42
N ARG A 246 -18.01 -6.89 14.21
CA ARG A 246 -18.87 -7.72 15.06
C ARG A 246 -18.06 -8.45 16.12
N GLU A 247 -18.55 -8.38 17.36
CA GLU A 247 -17.96 -9.12 18.47
C GLU A 247 -17.96 -10.63 18.18
N GLY A 248 -16.76 -11.22 18.19
CA GLY A 248 -16.54 -12.64 17.92
C GLY A 248 -16.12 -12.99 16.49
N ASP A 249 -16.15 -12.02 15.56
CA ASP A 249 -15.54 -12.18 14.24
C ASP A 249 -14.03 -11.90 14.34
N GLU A 250 -13.23 -12.58 13.51
CA GLU A 250 -11.77 -12.44 13.48
C GLU A 250 -11.36 -11.38 12.44
N ASP A 251 -10.33 -10.60 12.75
CA ASP A 251 -9.68 -9.73 11.78
C ASP A 251 -8.99 -10.58 10.70
N PHE A 252 -9.01 -10.14 9.45
CA PHE A 252 -8.39 -10.86 8.35
C PHE A 252 -7.81 -9.90 7.30
N GLU A 253 -6.84 -10.39 6.53
CA GLU A 253 -6.24 -9.62 5.45
C GLU A 253 -7.10 -9.68 4.19
N ILE A 254 -7.25 -8.53 3.54
CA ILE A 254 -7.77 -8.44 2.18
C ILE A 254 -6.73 -7.78 1.29
N SER A 255 -6.68 -8.18 0.03
CA SER A 255 -5.66 -7.74 -0.90
C SER A 255 -6.17 -7.61 -2.34
N TYR A 256 -5.42 -6.87 -3.15
CA TYR A 256 -5.47 -6.93 -4.61
C TYR A 256 -4.06 -6.91 -5.19
N TRP A 257 -3.90 -7.44 -6.39
CA TRP A 257 -2.64 -7.54 -7.11
C TRP A 257 -2.85 -7.27 -8.60
N LEU A 258 -1.82 -6.72 -9.24
CA LEU A 258 -1.81 -6.42 -10.66
C LEU A 258 -1.89 -7.72 -11.46
N TYR A 259 -2.76 -7.73 -12.46
CA TYR A 259 -2.84 -8.78 -13.45
C TYR A 259 -1.90 -8.42 -14.60
N GLU A 260 -0.66 -8.89 -14.51
CA GLU A 260 0.43 -8.50 -15.41
C GLU A 260 0.09 -8.76 -16.89
N GLU A 261 -0.62 -9.84 -17.22
CA GLU A 261 -0.96 -10.19 -18.60
C GLU A 261 -2.04 -9.29 -19.24
N ALA A 262 -2.83 -8.59 -18.43
CA ALA A 262 -3.85 -7.66 -18.89
C ALA A 262 -3.47 -6.19 -18.67
N SER A 263 -2.32 -5.94 -18.03
CA SER A 263 -1.80 -4.60 -17.75
C SER A 263 -0.68 -4.25 -18.70
N GLY A 264 -0.40 -2.97 -18.88
CA GLY A 264 0.66 -2.48 -19.74
C GLY A 264 0.19 -1.45 -20.75
N TYR A 265 1.04 -1.17 -21.73
CA TYR A 265 0.71 -0.22 -22.78
C TYR A 265 -0.16 -0.88 -23.85
N LYS A 266 -1.14 -0.14 -24.37
CA LYS A 266 -1.88 -0.53 -25.56
C LYS A 266 -0.93 -0.70 -26.75
N ASP A 267 -1.05 -1.84 -27.44
CA ASP A 267 -0.35 -2.14 -28.69
C ASP A 267 -0.89 -1.34 -29.89
#